data_AF-A0A8B7Y9F6-F1
#
_entry.id   AF-A0A8B7Y9F6-F1
#
_cell.length_a   1.000
_cell.length_b   1.000
_cell.length_c   1.000
_cell.angle_alpha   90.00
_cell.angle_beta   90.00
_cell.angle_gamma   90.00
#
_symmetry.space_group_name_H-M   'P 1'
#
loop_
_entity.id
_entity.type
_entity.pdbx_description
1 polymer ?
#
loop_
_entity_poly.entity_id
_entity_poly.type
_entity_poly.pdbx_seq_one_letter_code
_entity_poly.pdbx_strand_id
1 'polypeptide(L)'
;MNRMDVWSPVTCRLRFLLLTVLELSLLQSVITVLHGGEGNGYALPRPFSGCTEHWVDFRVLIRYSNITGETDISKEFKIGLDTVDDNTILFEFCVQNNTLVQGTMDDPVIEWPAGQYCIQSVGQFVRNNGRYEWVLGDCPQGFKSGVTALPFTTYPGQRMSASTSPLSLTYRNRTLIHYCCSTNGDVNTPIDLGMAAPFFLLPYGEPRCQKVHNMDSELQYIEWPAAVQQWTGVHPYSVRGRKFFYCYYTPLGLGMEHDIIRATFAVSLGTPTVTVIIICLCKLRAKLMARRRNFKRFQSVM
;
A
#
# COMPACT_ATOMS: atom_id res chain seq x y z
N MET A 1 -16.40 -12.07 -80.76
CA MET A 1 -15.00 -11.84 -81.18
C MET A 1 -14.60 -10.46 -80.65
N ASN A 2 -13.71 -10.43 -79.64
CA ASN A 2 -12.85 -9.32 -79.14
C ASN A 2 -13.57 -8.00 -78.73
N ARG A 3 -13.36 -7.36 -77.57
CA ARG A 3 -12.20 -7.11 -76.70
C ARG A 3 -12.74 -6.88 -75.27
N MET A 4 -12.19 -7.52 -74.23
CA MET A 4 -11.21 -6.95 -73.28
C MET A 4 -11.56 -5.55 -72.75
N ASP A 5 -12.34 -5.53 -71.66
CA ASP A 5 -12.40 -4.46 -70.66
C ASP A 5 -11.69 -4.95 -69.39
N VAL A 6 -10.61 -4.30 -68.97
CA VAL A 6 -10.30 -4.00 -67.55
C VAL A 6 -9.35 -2.79 -67.55
N TRP A 7 -9.87 -1.65 -67.12
CA TRP A 7 -9.10 -0.44 -66.82
C TRP A 7 -8.53 -0.47 -65.39
N SER A 8 -7.44 0.28 -65.26
CA SER A 8 -6.52 0.49 -64.15
C SER A 8 -7.12 1.11 -62.86
N PRO A 9 -6.38 1.04 -61.73
CA PRO A 9 -6.90 1.38 -60.41
C PRO A 9 -7.16 2.89 -60.20
N VAL A 10 -8.27 3.17 -59.53
CA VAL A 10 -8.67 4.49 -59.04
C VAL A 10 -7.70 4.93 -57.94
N THR A 11 -6.86 5.92 -58.26
CA THR A 11 -6.16 6.74 -57.27
C THR A 11 -7.16 7.67 -56.58
N CYS A 12 -7.52 7.40 -55.33
CA CYS A 12 -8.26 8.35 -54.51
C CYS A 12 -7.27 9.29 -53.81
N ARG A 13 -7.16 10.52 -54.31
CA ARG A 13 -6.34 11.59 -53.72
C ARG A 13 -7.01 12.11 -52.45
N LEU A 14 -6.38 11.87 -51.31
CA LEU A 14 -6.73 12.50 -50.03
C LEU A 14 -6.39 14.00 -50.12
N ARG A 15 -7.41 14.87 -50.24
CA ARG A 15 -7.23 16.32 -50.17
C ARG A 15 -7.06 16.72 -48.70
N PHE A 16 -5.84 17.10 -48.32
CA PHE A 16 -5.58 17.83 -47.08
C PHE A 16 -6.18 19.24 -47.21
N LEU A 17 -7.24 19.51 -46.48
CA LEU A 17 -7.74 20.87 -46.23
C LEU A 17 -6.79 21.52 -45.21
N LEU A 18 -5.91 22.40 -45.71
CA LEU A 18 -5.14 23.33 -44.86
C LEU A 18 -6.13 24.35 -44.27
N LEU A 19 -6.50 24.16 -43.00
CA LEU A 19 -7.09 25.18 -42.16
C LEU A 19 -5.95 25.88 -41.41
N THR A 20 -5.62 27.10 -41.86
CA THR A 20 -4.69 28.00 -41.17
C THR A 20 -5.34 28.48 -39.89
N VAL A 21 -4.97 27.90 -38.75
CA VAL A 21 -5.28 28.44 -37.43
C VAL A 21 -4.19 29.44 -37.09
N LEU A 22 -4.58 30.71 -36.92
CA LEU A 22 -3.73 31.80 -36.44
C LEU A 22 -3.08 31.43 -35.10
N GLU A 23 -1.76 31.45 -35.03
CA GLU A 23 -1.01 31.45 -33.79
C GLU A 23 -1.24 32.79 -33.05
N LEU A 24 -2.00 32.76 -31.96
CA LEU A 24 -1.82 33.70 -30.86
C LEU A 24 -0.97 33.02 -29.80
N SER A 25 0.34 33.27 -29.85
CA SER A 25 1.30 32.96 -28.79
C SER A 25 1.09 33.92 -27.61
N LEU A 26 0.03 33.69 -26.84
CA LEU A 26 -0.06 34.25 -25.50
C LEU A 26 0.79 33.37 -24.57
N LEU A 27 1.85 33.99 -24.04
CA LEU A 27 2.67 33.50 -22.93
C LEU A 27 1.78 32.99 -21.79
N GLN A 28 1.46 31.69 -21.81
CA GLN A 28 1.20 30.98 -20.57
C GLN A 28 2.58 30.69 -19.99
N SER A 29 2.98 31.55 -19.06
CA SER A 29 3.96 31.19 -18.05
C SER A 29 3.51 29.86 -17.46
N VAL A 30 4.17 28.79 -17.88
CA VAL A 30 4.19 27.52 -17.16
C VAL A 30 4.90 27.87 -15.87
N ILE A 31 4.14 28.32 -14.87
CA ILE A 31 4.54 28.16 -13.49
C ILE A 31 4.41 26.66 -13.27
N THR A 32 5.44 25.92 -13.68
CA THR A 32 5.77 24.66 -13.05
C THR A 32 6.07 25.06 -11.62
N VAL A 33 5.05 25.04 -10.78
CA VAL A 33 5.29 24.96 -9.36
C VAL A 33 5.96 23.61 -9.20
N LEU A 34 7.28 23.65 -9.11
CA LEU A 34 8.07 22.60 -8.48
C LEU A 34 7.63 22.56 -7.02
N HIS A 35 6.43 22.02 -6.76
CA HIS A 35 6.23 21.26 -5.54
C HIS A 35 6.98 19.96 -5.78
N GLY A 36 8.31 20.02 -5.60
CA GLY A 36 9.03 18.84 -5.14
C GLY A 36 8.47 18.52 -3.76
N GLY A 37 7.36 17.78 -3.74
CA GLY A 37 6.85 17.17 -2.52
C GLY A 37 7.90 16.17 -2.06
N GLU A 38 8.71 16.60 -1.10
CA GLU A 38 9.65 15.75 -0.40
C GLU A 38 8.86 14.67 0.36
N GLY A 39 8.80 13.46 -0.20
CA GLY A 39 8.53 12.21 0.53
C GLY A 39 7.16 12.01 1.19
N ASN A 40 6.08 11.86 0.42
CA ASN A 40 4.78 11.42 0.97
C ASN A 40 4.71 9.90 1.19
N GLY A 41 5.53 9.35 2.08
CA GLY A 41 5.51 7.92 2.41
C GLY A 41 4.50 7.58 3.50
N TYR A 42 3.91 6.39 3.42
CA TYR A 42 3.04 5.83 4.47
C TYR A 42 3.56 4.49 4.95
N ALA A 43 3.18 4.14 6.18
CA ALA A 43 3.49 2.85 6.77
C ALA A 43 2.25 2.20 7.37
N LEU A 44 2.23 0.87 7.30
CA LEU A 44 1.21 0.02 7.91
C LEU A 44 1.92 -1.06 8.74
N PRO A 45 1.30 -1.56 9.82
CA PRO A 45 1.78 -2.79 10.47
C PRO A 45 1.96 -3.90 9.44
N ARG A 46 3.08 -4.62 9.52
CA ARG A 46 3.38 -5.68 8.56
C ARG A 46 2.49 -6.88 8.83
N PRO A 47 1.76 -7.40 7.82
CA PRO A 47 1.11 -8.70 7.93
C PRO A 47 2.11 -9.83 8.08
N PHE A 48 1.73 -10.91 8.78
CA PHE A 48 2.52 -12.14 8.85
C PHE A 48 2.86 -12.69 7.44
N SER A 49 1.97 -12.47 6.46
CA SER A 49 2.17 -12.87 5.06
C SER A 49 3.26 -12.06 4.34
N GLY A 50 3.76 -10.98 4.94
CA GLY A 50 4.69 -10.03 4.34
C GLY A 50 3.99 -8.81 3.73
N CYS A 51 4.80 -7.89 3.21
CA CYS A 51 4.34 -6.67 2.56
C CYS A 51 3.85 -6.91 1.12
N THR A 52 2.99 -6.02 0.65
CA THR A 52 2.59 -5.96 -0.76
C THR A 52 3.80 -5.62 -1.66
N GLU A 53 3.68 -5.90 -2.96
CA GLU A 53 4.70 -5.56 -3.97
C GLU A 53 5.06 -4.06 -3.84
N HIS A 54 6.34 -3.71 -3.99
CA HIS A 54 6.89 -2.33 -3.88
C HIS A 54 6.93 -1.70 -2.48
N TRP A 55 6.42 -2.38 -1.45
CA TRP A 55 6.58 -1.94 -0.05
C TRP A 55 7.77 -2.66 0.61
N VAL A 56 8.46 -1.96 1.50
CA VAL A 56 9.66 -2.48 2.16
C VAL A 56 9.38 -2.82 3.62
N ASP A 57 9.97 -3.91 4.10
CA ASP A 57 9.95 -4.25 5.51
C ASP A 57 10.77 -3.21 6.31
N PHE A 58 10.16 -2.67 7.36
CA PHE A 58 10.80 -1.81 8.35
C PHE A 58 10.65 -2.42 9.73
N ARG A 59 11.74 -2.43 10.50
CA ARG A 59 11.83 -3.19 11.76
C ARG A 59 12.18 -2.26 12.91
N VAL A 60 11.43 -2.37 14.00
CA VAL A 60 11.62 -1.58 15.21
C VAL A 60 11.74 -2.52 16.40
N LEU A 61 12.80 -2.36 17.18
CA LEU A 61 12.89 -2.98 18.49
C LEU A 61 12.25 -2.04 19.51
N ILE A 62 11.32 -2.54 20.31
CA ILE A 62 10.66 -1.81 21.40
C ILE A 62 11.11 -2.45 22.71
N ARG A 63 11.72 -1.64 23.58
CA ARG A 63 12.24 -2.07 24.87
C ARG A 63 11.47 -1.42 26.03
N TYR A 64 11.04 -2.26 26.96
CA TYR A 64 10.40 -1.89 28.22
C TYR A 64 10.50 -3.05 29.22
N SER A 65 10.54 -2.76 30.52
CA SER A 65 10.65 -3.79 31.55
C SER A 65 9.49 -4.78 31.48
N ASN A 66 9.78 -6.08 31.37
CA ASN A 66 8.80 -7.17 31.31
C ASN A 66 7.72 -6.97 30.22
N ILE A 67 8.08 -6.34 29.09
CA ILE A 67 7.12 -6.03 28.02
C ILE A 67 6.45 -7.28 27.46
N THR A 68 7.16 -8.41 27.37
CA THR A 68 6.60 -9.64 26.81
C THR A 68 5.55 -10.28 27.71
N GLY A 69 5.73 -10.19 29.03
CA GLY A 69 4.81 -10.71 30.02
C GLY A 69 3.59 -9.82 30.27
N GLU A 70 3.68 -8.53 29.94
CA GLU A 70 2.62 -7.56 30.19
C GLU A 70 1.88 -7.09 28.92
N THR A 71 2.38 -7.42 27.73
CA THR A 71 1.68 -7.14 26.47
C THR A 71 0.63 -8.23 26.23
N ASP A 72 -0.64 -7.85 26.12
CA ASP A 72 -1.72 -8.75 25.72
C ASP A 72 -2.07 -8.55 24.25
N ILE A 73 -2.25 -9.65 23.51
CA ILE A 73 -2.54 -9.64 22.07
C ILE A 73 -3.75 -10.52 21.78
N SER A 74 -4.43 -10.25 20.66
CA SER A 74 -5.49 -11.13 20.19
C SER A 74 -5.00 -12.57 19.98
N LYS A 75 -5.87 -13.57 20.25
CA LYS A 75 -5.52 -15.00 20.15
C LYS A 75 -4.98 -15.43 18.79
N GLU A 76 -5.49 -14.82 17.71
CA GLU A 76 -5.05 -15.09 16.34
C GLU A 76 -4.28 -13.92 15.74
N PHE A 77 -3.20 -13.50 16.39
CA PHE A 77 -2.44 -12.33 15.99
C PHE A 77 -1.75 -12.48 14.62
N LYS A 78 -2.03 -11.57 13.67
CA LYS A 78 -1.48 -11.60 12.29
C LYS A 78 -0.55 -10.43 11.96
N ILE A 79 -0.22 -9.60 12.95
CA ILE A 79 0.76 -8.51 12.80
C ILE A 79 2.16 -9.09 13.03
N GLY A 80 3.15 -8.58 12.30
CA GLY A 80 4.57 -8.87 12.49
C GLY A 80 5.07 -8.30 13.82
N LEU A 81 4.90 -9.08 14.87
CA LEU A 81 5.39 -8.80 16.21
C LEU A 81 6.04 -10.06 16.75
N ASP A 82 7.32 -9.98 17.11
CA ASP A 82 8.08 -11.10 17.64
C ASP A 82 8.68 -10.74 18.99
N THR A 83 8.81 -11.75 19.86
CA THR A 83 9.56 -11.60 21.11
C THR A 83 11.04 -11.79 20.85
N VAL A 84 11.89 -10.87 21.33
CA VAL A 84 13.34 -10.99 21.27
C VAL A 84 13.89 -11.49 22.62
N ASP A 85 13.48 -10.84 23.70
CA ASP A 85 13.75 -11.20 25.09
C ASP A 85 12.64 -10.65 25.99
N ASP A 86 12.66 -10.95 27.28
CA ASP A 86 11.59 -10.54 28.22
C ASP A 86 11.33 -9.02 28.27
N ASN A 87 12.31 -8.22 27.85
CA ASN A 87 12.24 -6.77 27.89
C ASN A 87 12.19 -6.15 26.48
N THR A 88 12.16 -6.95 25.42
CA THR A 88 12.31 -6.47 24.05
C THR A 88 11.44 -7.25 23.08
N ILE A 89 10.64 -6.52 22.30
CA ILE A 89 9.87 -7.06 21.17
C ILE A 89 10.32 -6.39 19.87
N LEU A 90 10.21 -7.13 18.77
CA LEU A 90 10.38 -6.65 17.42
C LEU A 90 8.99 -6.34 16.85
N PHE A 91 8.75 -5.12 16.40
CA PHE A 91 7.55 -4.71 15.66
C PHE A 91 7.94 -4.36 14.23
N GLU A 92 7.32 -5.03 13.26
CA GLU A 92 7.55 -4.86 11.84
C GLU A 92 6.43 -4.05 11.16
N PHE A 93 6.84 -3.24 10.18
CA PHE A 93 5.98 -2.39 9.36
C PHE A 93 6.26 -2.63 7.88
N CYS A 94 5.26 -2.42 7.05
CA CYS A 94 5.41 -2.21 5.63
C CYS A 94 5.48 -0.70 5.40
N VAL A 95 6.55 -0.22 4.75
CA VAL A 95 6.77 1.18 4.42
C VAL A 95 6.72 1.36 2.91
N GLN A 96 5.91 2.30 2.45
CA GLN A 96 5.86 2.69 1.04
C GLN A 96 7.16 3.42 0.67
N ASN A 97 7.85 2.92 -0.35
CA ASN A 97 9.15 3.45 -0.73
C ASN A 97 9.07 4.55 -1.78
N ASN A 98 8.68 5.75 -1.38
CA ASN A 98 8.64 6.88 -2.32
C ASN A 98 10.05 7.37 -2.71
N THR A 99 11.09 6.93 -2.00
CA THR A 99 12.49 7.27 -2.30
C THR A 99 13.11 6.41 -3.40
N LEU A 100 12.45 5.35 -3.88
CA LEU A 100 12.90 4.59 -5.05
C LEU A 100 12.24 5.06 -6.36
N VAL A 101 11.26 5.97 -6.31
CA VAL A 101 10.54 6.44 -7.50
C VAL A 101 11.17 7.75 -8.01
N GLN A 102 12.46 7.70 -8.33
CA GLN A 102 12.99 8.51 -9.43
C GLN A 102 13.00 7.63 -10.68
N GLY A 103 11.90 7.63 -11.43
CA GLY A 103 11.97 7.31 -12.86
C GLY A 103 11.30 6.05 -13.40
N THR A 104 10.19 5.56 -12.82
CA THR A 104 9.28 4.68 -13.58
C THR A 104 7.82 5.02 -13.27
N MET A 105 7.08 5.41 -14.32
CA MET A 105 5.68 5.88 -14.33
C MET A 105 4.63 4.78 -14.04
N ASP A 106 5.02 3.61 -13.53
CA ASP A 106 4.17 2.41 -13.56
C ASP A 106 3.72 1.87 -12.18
N ASP A 107 4.14 2.47 -11.06
CA ASP A 107 3.63 2.04 -9.75
C ASP A 107 2.33 2.80 -9.41
N PRO A 108 1.22 2.09 -9.10
CA PRO A 108 -0.05 2.73 -8.81
C PRO A 108 0.05 3.53 -7.50
N VAL A 109 -0.20 4.83 -7.60
CA VAL A 109 -0.39 5.70 -6.45
C VAL A 109 -1.65 5.22 -5.74
N ILE A 110 -1.51 4.81 -4.47
CA ILE A 110 -2.68 4.48 -3.65
C ILE A 110 -3.38 5.79 -3.31
N GLU A 111 -4.55 6.00 -3.89
CA GLU A 111 -5.48 7.03 -3.44
C GLU A 111 -6.09 6.58 -2.12
N TRP A 112 -6.01 7.44 -1.10
CA TRP A 112 -6.58 7.18 0.22
C TRP A 112 -7.97 7.83 0.32
N PRO A 113 -9.06 7.07 0.19
CA PRO A 113 -10.41 7.61 0.19
C PRO A 113 -10.88 8.07 1.57
N ALA A 114 -11.98 8.83 1.56
CA ALA A 114 -12.69 9.19 2.78
C ALA A 114 -13.25 7.95 3.50
N GLY A 115 -13.13 7.88 4.82
CA GLY A 115 -13.64 6.80 5.66
C GLY A 115 -13.39 7.07 7.15
N GLN A 116 -13.42 6.02 7.96
CA GLN A 116 -13.09 6.09 9.39
C GLN A 116 -11.92 5.18 9.75
N TYR A 117 -10.72 5.61 9.37
CA TYR A 117 -9.49 4.86 9.60
C TYR A 117 -8.27 5.76 9.62
N CYS A 118 -7.15 5.24 10.13
CA CYS A 118 -5.86 5.89 10.19
C CYS A 118 -4.77 5.02 9.56
N ILE A 119 -3.75 5.71 9.08
CA ILE A 119 -2.48 5.17 8.59
C ILE A 119 -1.32 5.90 9.27
N GLN A 120 -0.11 5.36 9.21
CA GLN A 120 1.07 6.02 9.77
C GLN A 120 1.79 6.82 8.68
N SER A 121 2.16 8.06 8.99
CA SER A 121 3.02 8.86 8.14
C SER A 121 4.46 8.42 8.29
N VAL A 122 5.21 8.54 7.21
CA VAL A 122 6.64 8.27 7.19
C VAL A 122 7.36 9.61 7.05
N GLY A 123 8.45 9.76 7.81
CA GLY A 123 9.36 10.89 7.61
C GLY A 123 10.71 10.43 7.10
N GLN A 124 11.49 11.41 6.64
CA GLN A 124 12.81 11.21 6.08
C GLN A 124 13.85 12.08 6.79
N PHE A 125 15.02 11.52 7.07
CA PHE A 125 16.21 12.27 7.45
C PHE A 125 16.83 12.88 6.19
N VAL A 126 16.73 14.21 6.08
CA VAL A 126 17.29 15.01 5.00
C VAL A 126 18.53 15.74 5.51
N ARG A 127 19.55 15.86 4.66
CA ARG A 127 20.77 16.59 4.99
C ARG A 127 20.66 18.04 4.51
N ASN A 128 20.33 18.94 5.42
CA ASN A 128 20.19 20.37 5.15
C ASN A 128 21.39 21.14 5.73
N ASN A 129 22.17 21.80 4.86
CA ASN A 129 23.35 22.60 5.25
C ASN A 129 24.32 21.86 6.20
N GLY A 130 24.54 20.56 5.97
CA GLY A 130 25.44 19.73 6.77
C GLY A 130 24.85 19.18 8.08
N ARG A 131 23.59 19.50 8.42
CA ARG A 131 22.85 18.93 9.54
C ARG A 131 21.83 17.90 9.03
N TYR A 132 21.63 16.84 9.80
CA TYR A 132 20.51 15.92 9.57
C TYR A 132 19.27 16.47 10.25
N GLU A 133 18.20 16.64 9.47
CA GLU A 133 16.91 17.08 9.93
C GLU A 133 15.88 16.02 9.55
N TRP A 134 14.98 15.70 10.48
CA TRP A 134 13.88 14.78 10.20
C TRP A 134 12.69 15.61 9.67
N VAL A 135 12.28 15.30 8.44
CA VAL A 135 11.17 15.95 7.73
C VAL A 135 10.01 14.95 7.68
N LEU A 136 8.83 15.37 8.13
CA LEU A 136 7.62 14.56 8.09
C LEU A 136 6.96 14.66 6.72
N GLY A 137 6.53 13.53 6.16
CA GLY A 137 5.68 13.52 4.96
C GLY A 137 4.26 14.01 5.25
N ASP A 138 3.62 14.59 4.23
CA ASP A 138 2.26 15.13 4.37
C ASP A 138 1.20 14.04 4.45
N CYS A 139 0.06 14.37 5.06
CA CYS A 139 -1.10 13.49 5.04
C CYS A 139 -1.81 13.50 3.67
N PRO A 140 -2.49 12.39 3.30
CA PRO A 140 -3.33 12.38 2.12
C PRO A 140 -4.37 13.50 2.16
N GLN A 141 -4.83 13.95 1.00
CA GLN A 141 -5.84 15.00 0.93
C GLN A 141 -7.10 14.60 1.72
N GLY A 142 -7.57 15.50 2.58
CA GLY A 142 -8.75 15.27 3.42
C GLY A 142 -8.48 14.52 4.73
N PHE A 143 -7.26 13.98 4.93
CA PHE A 143 -6.86 13.38 6.20
C PHE A 143 -6.40 14.46 7.17
N LYS A 144 -6.62 14.20 8.45
CA LYS A 144 -6.12 15.03 9.56
C LYS A 144 -4.90 14.37 10.17
N SER A 145 -3.91 15.17 10.56
CA SER A 145 -2.71 14.69 11.21
C SER A 145 -2.87 14.58 12.73
N GLY A 146 -2.07 13.71 13.33
CA GLY A 146 -1.86 13.72 14.77
C GLY A 146 -0.67 12.87 15.20
N VAL A 147 -0.30 13.02 16.47
CA VAL A 147 0.96 12.53 17.00
C VAL A 147 0.74 11.87 18.35
N THR A 148 1.38 10.71 18.51
CA THR A 148 1.47 10.03 19.80
C THR A 148 2.92 9.83 20.21
N ALA A 149 3.18 9.85 21.51
CA ALA A 149 4.48 9.56 22.08
C ALA A 149 4.45 8.19 22.77
N LEU A 150 5.32 7.29 22.30
CA LEU A 150 5.51 5.99 22.93
C LEU A 150 6.22 6.18 24.28
N PRO A 151 5.78 5.49 25.35
CA PRO A 151 6.45 5.48 26.65
C PRO A 151 7.61 4.47 26.68
N PHE A 152 7.96 3.90 25.53
CA PHE A 152 8.95 2.84 25.36
C PHE A 152 10.20 3.37 24.70
N THR A 153 11.32 2.70 24.94
CA THR A 153 12.54 2.99 24.20
C THR A 153 12.51 2.21 22.89
N THR A 154 12.73 2.87 21.76
CA THR A 154 12.75 2.18 20.46
C THR A 154 14.11 2.27 19.79
N TYR A 155 14.51 1.19 19.12
CA TYR A 155 15.74 1.13 18.34
C TYR A 155 15.45 0.65 16.92
N PRO A 156 16.23 1.11 15.93
CA PRO A 156 16.19 0.55 14.60
C PRO A 156 16.51 -0.95 14.65
N GLY A 157 15.68 -1.78 14.00
CA GLY A 157 16.00 -3.18 13.75
C GLY A 157 17.04 -3.33 12.64
N GLN A 158 17.65 -4.52 12.53
CA GLN A 158 18.59 -4.80 11.43
C GLN A 158 17.89 -4.61 10.06
N ARG A 159 18.59 -3.99 9.10
CA ARG A 159 18.17 -3.67 7.71
C ARG A 159 17.39 -2.36 7.45
N MET A 160 17.51 -1.34 8.29
CA MET A 160 16.95 -0.03 7.95
C MET A 160 17.72 0.68 6.83
N SER A 161 16.99 1.20 5.85
CA SER A 161 17.43 2.37 5.08
C SER A 161 17.51 3.54 6.06
N ALA A 162 18.71 4.09 6.28
CA ALA A 162 18.95 5.11 7.30
C ALA A 162 18.18 6.42 7.07
N SER A 163 17.56 6.62 5.90
CA SER A 163 16.88 7.86 5.57
C SER A 163 15.40 7.87 5.93
N THR A 164 14.66 6.75 5.90
CA THR A 164 13.18 6.78 5.89
C THR A 164 12.60 5.97 7.05
N SER A 165 11.65 6.53 7.82
CA SER A 165 11.13 5.90 9.04
C SER A 165 9.69 6.33 9.40
N PRO A 166 8.80 5.38 9.78
CA PRO A 166 7.48 5.68 10.37
C PRO A 166 7.55 6.21 11.80
N LEU A 167 8.75 6.23 12.39
CA LEU A 167 9.02 6.76 13.72
C LEU A 167 9.92 7.98 13.64
N SER A 168 9.58 9.04 14.37
CA SER A 168 10.51 10.16 14.57
C SER A 168 11.19 10.05 15.93
N LEU A 169 12.51 10.17 15.93
CA LEU A 169 13.33 10.22 17.13
C LEU A 169 13.54 11.68 17.54
N THR A 170 12.51 12.37 18.04
CA THR A 170 12.72 13.76 18.48
C THR A 170 11.79 14.25 19.59
N TYR A 171 12.42 15.02 20.49
CA TYR A 171 11.98 15.65 21.75
C TYR A 171 12.07 14.76 23.00
N ARG A 172 13.06 15.06 23.86
CA ARG A 172 13.31 14.42 25.17
C ARG A 172 13.48 12.89 25.13
N ASN A 173 14.12 12.34 24.08
CA ASN A 173 14.33 10.90 23.89
C ASN A 173 13.04 10.07 23.86
N ARG A 174 11.91 10.65 23.44
CA ARG A 174 10.68 9.92 23.20
C ARG A 174 10.53 9.59 21.72
N THR A 175 10.06 8.39 21.44
CA THR A 175 9.72 7.96 20.08
C THR A 175 8.32 8.43 19.76
N LEU A 176 8.16 9.14 18.65
CA LEU A 176 6.85 9.60 18.19
C LEU A 176 6.37 8.76 17.00
N ILE A 177 5.06 8.54 16.97
CA ILE A 177 4.35 8.01 15.82
C ILE A 177 3.43 9.10 15.30
N HIS A 178 3.54 9.36 14.00
CA HIS A 178 2.69 10.30 13.29
C HIS A 178 1.61 9.54 12.53
N TYR A 179 0.37 10.00 12.65
CA TYR A 179 -0.79 9.40 12.02
C TYR A 179 -1.44 10.39 11.06
N CYS A 180 -1.98 9.83 9.99
CA CYS A 180 -2.98 10.48 9.15
C CYS A 180 -4.28 9.71 9.31
N CYS A 181 -5.34 10.39 9.75
CA CYS A 181 -6.66 9.77 9.88
C CYS A 181 -7.68 10.42 8.96
N SER A 182 -8.41 9.58 8.24
CA SER A 182 -9.68 9.94 7.64
C SER A 182 -10.73 9.93 8.73
N THR A 183 -11.39 11.06 8.93
CA THR A 183 -12.43 11.22 9.97
C THR A 183 -13.83 11.38 9.39
N ASN A 184 -13.94 11.39 8.06
CA ASN A 184 -15.16 11.73 7.33
C ASN A 184 -15.58 10.52 6.51
N GLY A 185 -16.83 10.09 6.63
CA GLY A 185 -17.35 8.92 5.94
C GLY A 185 -18.06 7.96 6.89
N ASP A 186 -18.60 6.88 6.33
CA ASP A 186 -19.27 5.81 7.08
C ASP A 186 -18.42 4.54 7.03
N VAL A 187 -18.10 4.01 8.21
CA VAL A 187 -17.37 2.76 8.41
C VAL A 187 -18.02 1.56 7.67
N ASN A 188 -19.33 1.62 7.41
CA ASN A 188 -20.09 0.56 6.75
C ASN A 188 -20.17 0.69 5.22
N THR A 189 -19.78 1.83 4.66
CA THR A 189 -19.69 2.04 3.22
C THR A 189 -18.33 1.55 2.75
N PRO A 190 -18.25 0.52 1.89
CA PRO A 190 -16.96 0.02 1.43
C PRO A 190 -16.15 1.09 0.67
N ILE A 191 -14.83 1.10 0.89
CA ILE A 191 -13.88 1.96 0.18
C ILE A 191 -12.98 1.14 -0.74
N ASP A 192 -12.47 1.77 -1.79
CA ASP A 192 -11.49 1.17 -2.71
C ASP A 192 -10.07 1.62 -2.37
N LEU A 193 -9.19 0.67 -2.07
CA LEU A 193 -7.77 0.93 -1.78
C LEU A 193 -6.82 0.34 -2.83
N GLY A 194 -7.34 -0.40 -3.81
CA GLY A 194 -6.53 -1.04 -4.86
C GLY A 194 -5.53 -2.09 -4.35
N MET A 195 -5.59 -2.49 -3.08
CA MET A 195 -4.71 -3.50 -2.49
C MET A 195 -5.22 -4.90 -2.80
N ALA A 196 -4.34 -5.81 -3.20
CA ALA A 196 -4.67 -7.22 -3.48
C ALA A 196 -4.00 -8.20 -2.51
N ALA A 197 -3.05 -7.74 -1.68
CA ALA A 197 -2.42 -8.51 -0.62
C ALA A 197 -3.03 -8.14 0.74
N PRO A 198 -2.94 -9.00 1.77
CA PRO A 198 -3.37 -8.65 3.11
C PRO A 198 -2.67 -7.39 3.62
N PHE A 199 -3.37 -6.59 4.43
CA PHE A 199 -2.84 -5.35 4.99
C PHE A 199 -3.56 -4.99 6.30
N PHE A 200 -3.09 -3.93 6.96
CA PHE A 200 -3.70 -3.41 8.18
C PHE A 200 -4.12 -1.96 7.99
N LEU A 201 -5.28 -1.59 8.56
CA LEU A 201 -5.60 -0.20 8.87
C LEU A 201 -5.85 -0.07 10.37
N LEU A 202 -5.73 1.14 10.90
CA LEU A 202 -6.07 1.40 12.29
C LEU A 202 -7.46 2.05 12.34
N PRO A 203 -8.42 1.52 13.11
CA PRO A 203 -9.76 2.08 13.15
C PRO A 203 -9.78 3.46 13.82
N TYR A 204 -10.71 4.32 13.44
CA TYR A 204 -10.89 5.66 14.01
C TYR A 204 -12.24 5.80 14.72
N GLY A 205 -12.27 6.48 15.87
CA GLY A 205 -13.50 6.80 16.61
C GLY A 205 -14.12 5.64 17.41
N GLU A 206 -14.13 4.43 16.85
CA GLU A 206 -14.66 3.22 17.49
C GLU A 206 -13.84 1.97 17.09
N PRO A 207 -13.90 0.84 17.83
CA PRO A 207 -13.15 -0.37 17.50
C PRO A 207 -13.87 -1.16 16.39
N ARG A 208 -14.08 -0.54 15.23
CA ARG A 208 -14.75 -1.13 14.06
C ARG A 208 -13.95 -0.88 12.80
N CYS A 209 -13.92 -1.89 11.94
CA CYS A 209 -13.15 -1.84 10.71
C CYS A 209 -13.94 -1.17 9.59
N GLN A 210 -13.31 -0.19 8.95
CA GLN A 210 -13.77 0.40 7.70
C GLN A 210 -13.94 -0.73 6.68
N LYS A 211 -15.12 -0.88 6.08
CA LYS A 211 -15.29 -1.87 5.01
C LYS A 211 -14.42 -1.47 3.81
N VAL A 212 -13.77 -2.45 3.20
CA VAL A 212 -12.96 -2.29 2.00
C VAL A 212 -13.49 -3.24 0.95
N HIS A 213 -13.63 -2.78 -0.30
CA HIS A 213 -14.09 -3.63 -1.39
C HIS A 213 -13.17 -4.85 -1.57
N ASN A 214 -13.78 -6.01 -1.85
CA ASN A 214 -13.11 -7.29 -2.09
C ASN A 214 -12.24 -7.81 -0.94
N MET A 215 -12.43 -7.30 0.27
CA MET A 215 -11.70 -7.70 1.47
C MET A 215 -12.66 -8.11 2.58
N ASP A 216 -12.32 -9.18 3.30
CA ASP A 216 -12.85 -9.43 4.63
C ASP A 216 -11.97 -8.75 5.68
N SER A 217 -12.54 -8.39 6.83
CA SER A 217 -11.82 -7.68 7.88
C SER A 217 -11.99 -8.32 9.25
N GLU A 218 -10.89 -8.50 9.96
CA GLU A 218 -10.85 -9.00 11.34
C GLU A 218 -10.26 -7.92 12.28
N LEU A 219 -10.95 -7.63 13.38
CA LEU A 219 -10.45 -6.71 14.39
C LEU A 219 -9.51 -7.43 15.35
N GLN A 220 -8.26 -6.97 15.39
CA GLN A 220 -7.22 -7.44 16.30
C GLN A 220 -6.79 -6.32 17.24
N TYR A 221 -6.08 -6.66 18.32
CA TYR A 221 -5.58 -5.68 19.26
C TYR A 221 -4.20 -6.03 19.79
N ILE A 222 -3.49 -4.98 20.22
CA ILE A 222 -2.33 -5.03 21.09
C ILE A 222 -2.62 -4.15 22.30
N GLU A 223 -2.50 -4.70 23.50
CA GLU A 223 -2.60 -3.98 24.75
C GLU A 223 -1.23 -3.85 25.39
N TRP A 224 -0.72 -2.63 25.39
CA TRP A 224 0.62 -2.32 25.87
C TRP A 224 0.68 -2.22 27.41
N PRO A 225 1.84 -2.51 28.03
CA PRO A 225 2.04 -2.40 29.48
C PRO A 225 1.85 -0.96 30.00
N ALA A 226 2.27 0.03 29.21
CA ALA A 226 2.16 1.44 29.55
C ALA A 226 1.32 2.21 28.53
N ALA A 227 0.63 3.25 29.00
CA ALA A 227 -0.20 4.10 28.15
C ALA A 227 0.67 4.96 27.23
N VAL A 228 0.38 4.87 25.93
CA VAL A 228 0.85 5.80 24.91
C VAL A 228 0.22 7.16 25.13
N GLN A 229 1.06 8.19 25.16
CA GLN A 229 0.59 9.55 25.38
C GLN A 229 0.12 10.13 24.04
N GLN A 230 -1.18 10.38 23.93
CA GLN A 230 -1.74 11.17 22.84
C GLN A 230 -1.28 12.61 23.03
N TRP A 231 -0.51 13.13 22.08
CA TRP A 231 0.11 14.44 22.22
C TRP A 231 -0.78 15.51 21.60
N THR A 232 -1.03 15.41 20.29
CA THR A 232 -1.83 16.39 19.54
C THR A 232 -2.53 15.74 18.36
N GLY A 233 -3.56 16.42 17.82
CA GLY A 233 -4.23 16.01 16.59
C GLY A 233 -5.09 14.74 16.74
N VAL A 234 -5.35 14.09 15.62
CA VAL A 234 -6.16 12.86 15.56
C VAL A 234 -5.29 11.61 15.60
N HIS A 235 -5.81 10.54 16.19
CA HIS A 235 -5.10 9.28 16.32
C HIS A 235 -6.09 8.11 16.20
N PRO A 236 -5.59 6.88 15.98
CA PRO A 236 -6.41 5.69 16.01
C PRO A 236 -7.23 5.54 17.29
N TYR A 237 -8.33 4.81 17.19
CA TYR A 237 -9.10 4.39 18.34
C TYR A 237 -8.24 3.54 19.27
N SER A 238 -8.28 3.87 20.57
CA SER A 238 -7.61 3.11 21.61
C SER A 238 -8.37 3.23 22.93
N VAL A 239 -8.27 2.20 23.77
CA VAL A 239 -8.80 2.25 25.13
C VAL A 239 -7.67 2.70 26.06
N ARG A 240 -7.86 3.88 26.66
CA ARG A 240 -6.94 4.51 27.63
C ARG A 240 -5.49 4.66 27.12
N GLY A 241 -5.30 4.75 25.79
CA GLY A 241 -3.97 4.80 25.19
C GLY A 241 -3.12 3.54 25.40
N ARG A 242 -3.72 2.42 25.86
CA ARG A 242 -3.00 1.15 26.09
C ARG A 242 -3.37 0.10 25.08
N LYS A 243 -4.68 -0.09 24.87
CA LYS A 243 -5.21 -1.08 23.95
C LYS A 243 -5.48 -0.42 22.60
N PHE A 244 -4.66 -0.74 21.62
CA PHE A 244 -4.81 -0.30 20.23
C PHE A 244 -5.42 -1.40 19.40
N PHE A 245 -6.30 -1.01 18.49
CA PHE A 245 -6.96 -1.93 17.58
C PHE A 245 -6.39 -1.81 16.18
N TYR A 246 -6.47 -2.91 15.45
CA TYR A 246 -5.92 -3.09 14.12
C TYR A 246 -6.90 -3.89 13.30
N CYS A 247 -7.27 -3.40 12.13
CA CYS A 247 -8.14 -4.08 11.20
C CYS A 247 -7.28 -4.84 10.20
N TYR A 248 -7.27 -6.16 10.33
CA TYR A 248 -6.59 -7.05 9.40
C TYR A 248 -7.49 -7.33 8.22
N TYR A 249 -7.05 -6.96 7.01
CA TYR A 249 -7.81 -7.18 5.78
C TYR A 249 -7.22 -8.35 5.00
N THR A 250 -8.08 -9.25 4.54
CA THR A 250 -7.70 -10.37 3.69
C THR A 250 -8.57 -10.43 2.44
N PRO A 251 -7.99 -10.71 1.25
CA PRO A 251 -8.77 -10.82 0.03
C PRO A 251 -9.86 -11.89 0.15
N LEU A 252 -11.07 -11.56 -0.30
CA LEU A 252 -12.14 -12.54 -0.41
C LEU A 252 -11.70 -13.63 -1.40
N GLY A 253 -11.56 -14.87 -0.92
CA GLY A 253 -11.07 -16.01 -1.72
C GLY A 253 -11.95 -16.42 -2.91
N LEU A 254 -13.01 -15.66 -3.18
CA LEU A 254 -13.97 -15.85 -4.27
C LEU A 254 -14.29 -14.46 -4.84
N GLY A 255 -13.41 -13.94 -5.69
CA GLY A 255 -13.58 -12.59 -6.23
C GLY A 255 -12.49 -12.08 -7.18
N MET A 256 -11.55 -12.92 -7.62
CA MET A 256 -10.82 -12.65 -8.87
C MET A 256 -11.71 -13.04 -10.06
N GLU A 257 -12.92 -12.47 -10.14
CA GLU A 257 -13.78 -12.62 -11.31
C GLU A 257 -13.45 -11.49 -12.29
N HIS A 258 -12.55 -11.82 -13.22
CA HIS A 258 -12.48 -11.29 -14.58
C HIS A 258 -12.38 -9.78 -14.80
N ASP A 259 -11.17 -9.23 -14.62
CA ASP A 259 -10.64 -8.24 -15.57
C ASP A 259 -9.69 -8.95 -16.54
N ILE A 260 -10.25 -9.83 -17.37
CA ILE A 260 -9.55 -10.27 -18.59
C ILE A 260 -9.66 -9.10 -19.57
N ILE A 261 -8.59 -8.31 -19.70
CA ILE A 261 -8.46 -7.37 -20.81
C ILE A 261 -8.34 -8.20 -22.10
N ARG A 262 -9.47 -8.41 -22.78
CA ARG A 262 -9.51 -9.01 -24.12
C ARG A 262 -8.99 -7.99 -25.14
N ALA A 263 -7.69 -7.97 -25.37
CA ALA A 263 -7.13 -7.33 -26.55
C ALA A 263 -7.31 -8.27 -27.75
N THR A 264 -8.31 -8.01 -28.59
CA THR A 264 -8.54 -8.78 -29.83
C THR A 264 -7.94 -8.02 -31.00
N PHE A 265 -6.85 -8.52 -31.55
CA PHE A 265 -6.25 -7.95 -32.76
C PHE A 265 -6.71 -8.78 -33.97
N ALA A 266 -7.50 -8.18 -34.85
CA ALA A 266 -7.82 -8.76 -36.14
C ALA A 266 -6.73 -8.35 -37.14
N VAL A 267 -5.84 -9.28 -37.49
CA VAL A 267 -4.87 -9.05 -38.58
C VAL A 267 -5.49 -9.59 -39.87
N SER A 268 -5.94 -8.69 -40.75
CA SER A 268 -6.42 -9.07 -42.09
C SER A 268 -5.24 -9.14 -43.05
N LEU A 269 -4.72 -10.34 -43.27
CA LEU A 269 -3.95 -10.66 -44.47
C LEU A 269 -4.93 -11.34 -45.43
N GLY A 270 -4.90 -10.94 -46.70
CA GLY A 270 -5.87 -11.32 -47.73
C GLY A 270 -6.38 -12.76 -47.59
N THR A 271 -7.71 -12.90 -47.68
CA THR A 271 -8.54 -14.11 -47.55
C THR A 271 -7.81 -15.47 -47.55
N PRO A 272 -8.09 -16.38 -46.58
CA PRO A 272 -9.11 -16.34 -45.53
C PRO A 272 -8.61 -15.79 -44.19
N THR A 273 -9.49 -15.12 -43.44
CA THR A 273 -9.20 -14.57 -42.11
C THR A 273 -8.89 -15.67 -41.10
N VAL A 274 -7.64 -15.74 -40.64
CA VAL A 274 -7.25 -16.53 -39.46
C VAL A 274 -7.43 -15.64 -38.23
N THR A 275 -8.42 -15.94 -37.40
CA THR A 275 -8.59 -15.26 -36.11
C THR A 275 -7.64 -15.87 -35.10
N VAL A 276 -6.54 -15.19 -34.78
CA VAL A 276 -5.62 -15.61 -33.72
C VAL A 276 -6.10 -15.00 -32.41
N ILE A 277 -6.64 -15.83 -31.51
CA ILE A 277 -6.99 -15.41 -30.15
C ILE A 277 -5.75 -15.57 -29.28
N ILE A 278 -5.07 -14.46 -28.98
CA ILE A 278 -3.98 -14.45 -27.99
C ILE A 278 -4.59 -14.15 -26.64
N ILE A 279 -4.67 -15.17 -25.78
CA ILE A 279 -5.06 -15.00 -24.38
C ILE A 279 -3.79 -14.59 -23.63
N CYS A 280 -3.68 -13.30 -23.28
CA CYS A 280 -2.60 -12.83 -22.42
C CYS A 280 -2.92 -13.20 -20.96
N LEU A 281 -2.39 -14.33 -20.49
CA LEU A 281 -2.42 -14.71 -19.08
C LEU A 281 -1.31 -13.97 -18.32
N CYS A 282 -1.48 -12.68 -18.08
CA CYS A 282 -0.56 -11.95 -17.21
C CYS A 282 -0.91 -12.20 -15.73
N LYS A 283 0.06 -12.76 -14.99
CA LYS A 283 0.11 -12.98 -13.52
C LYS A 283 -0.87 -14.02 -12.91
N LEU A 284 -0.88 -15.25 -13.41
CA LEU A 284 -1.18 -16.43 -12.56
C LEU A 284 0.12 -16.98 -11.96
N ARG A 285 0.67 -16.33 -10.92
CA ARG A 285 1.64 -16.97 -10.01
C ARG A 285 0.89 -17.58 -8.83
N ALA A 286 0.16 -18.66 -9.10
CA ALA A 286 -0.27 -19.58 -8.07
C ALA A 286 0.96 -20.36 -7.58
N LYS A 287 1.45 -20.09 -6.37
CA LYS A 287 2.17 -21.13 -5.62
C LYS A 287 1.12 -22.18 -5.25
N LEU A 288 1.03 -23.25 -6.04
CA LEU A 288 0.42 -24.50 -5.63
C LEU A 288 1.12 -24.96 -4.35
N MET A 289 0.56 -24.61 -3.18
CA MET A 289 0.89 -25.34 -1.96
C MET A 289 0.27 -26.73 -2.10
N ALA A 290 1.12 -27.69 -2.47
CA ALA A 290 0.79 -29.09 -2.45
C ALA A 290 0.29 -29.47 -1.05
N ARG A 291 -1.03 -29.67 -0.93
CA ARG A 291 -1.62 -30.49 0.13
C ARG A 291 -1.07 -31.91 -0.04
N ARG A 292 0.02 -32.27 0.63
CA ARG A 292 0.31 -33.68 0.91
C ARG A 292 -0.68 -34.18 1.95
N ARG A 293 -1.84 -34.63 1.49
CA ARG A 293 -2.59 -35.69 2.16
C ARG A 293 -1.92 -37.01 1.76
N ASN A 294 -1.15 -37.61 2.67
CA ASN A 294 -0.86 -39.04 2.55
C ASN A 294 -1.80 -39.78 3.49
N PHE A 295 -2.89 -40.30 2.90
CA PHE A 295 -3.68 -41.36 3.49
C PHE A 295 -3.13 -42.71 2.97
N LYS A 296 -3.04 -43.65 3.90
CA LYS A 296 -2.43 -44.99 3.87
C LYS A 296 -2.95 -45.93 2.76
N ARG A 297 -2.10 -46.92 2.37
CA ARG A 297 -2.35 -48.39 2.21
C ARG A 297 -1.43 -48.98 1.11
N PHE A 298 -0.90 -50.21 1.12
CA PHE A 298 -0.86 -51.41 1.99
C PHE A 298 0.08 -52.45 1.31
N GLN A 299 0.82 -53.28 2.08
CA GLN A 299 1.35 -54.65 1.75
C GLN A 299 2.37 -54.81 0.59
N SER A 300 3.32 -55.76 0.55
CA SER A 300 3.75 -56.91 1.37
C SER A 300 5.04 -57.53 0.75
N VAL A 301 5.68 -58.48 1.47
CA VAL A 301 6.71 -59.46 1.03
C VAL A 301 8.13 -58.86 1.02
N MET A 302 9.11 -59.25 1.83
CA MET A 302 9.58 -60.58 2.25
C MET A 302 10.36 -60.49 3.57
#